data_AF-A0A7S0MEA7-F1
#
_entry.id   AF-A0A7S0MEA7-F1
#
_cell.length_a   1.000
_cell.length_b   1.000
_cell.length_c   1.000
_cell.angle_alpha   90.00
_cell.angle_beta   90.00
_cell.angle_gamma   90.00
#
_symmetry.space_group_name_H-M   'P 1'
#
loop_
_entity.id
_entity.type
_entity.pdbx_description
1 polymer ?
#
loop_
_entity_poly.entity_id
_entity_poly.type
_entity_poly.pdbx_seq_one_letter_code
_entity_poly.pdbx_strand_id
1 'polypeptide(L)'
;AVGEEEAQEGLGEYPGAMVEYAEMLVQLGYITIFGAAFPFMAALALLNNLVEIRVDAYKLLALCRRPPHKSAQDIGMFQSVMEVLTTLGIMTNCALVGFVSHGLAFYFPDMTPTERVWTVILCENGLLLFKAMLDGSLDDACAPADKAYRLRCFVRNKLLSEVDFLRPRGDKQLYTSESGDPYYGD
;
A
#
# COMPACT_ATOMS: atom_id res chain seq x y z
N ALA A 1 41.59 6.80 14.71
CA ALA A 1 40.43 6.55 13.83
C ALA A 1 39.28 6.24 14.75
N VAL A 2 38.16 6.93 14.60
CA VAL A 2 36.93 6.61 15.35
C VAL A 2 36.51 5.18 14.96
N GLY A 3 36.16 4.34 15.93
CA GLY A 3 35.73 2.97 15.65
C GLY A 3 34.45 2.97 14.81
N GLU A 4 34.24 1.96 13.96
CA GLU A 4 33.00 1.84 13.16
C GLU A 4 31.75 1.84 14.06
N GLU A 5 31.86 1.27 15.26
CA GLU A 5 30.82 1.27 16.27
C GLU A 5 30.53 2.67 16.84
N GLU A 6 31.57 3.43 17.20
CA GLU A 6 31.45 4.81 17.70
C GLU A 6 30.86 5.75 16.62
N ALA A 7 31.25 5.55 15.35
CA ALA A 7 30.71 6.29 14.23
C ALA A 7 29.21 6.01 14.03
N GLN A 8 28.79 4.76 14.25
CA GLN A 8 27.39 4.34 14.12
C GLN A 8 26.53 4.72 15.33
N GLU A 9 27.12 4.80 16.52
CA GLU A 9 26.49 5.35 17.72
C GLU A 9 26.23 6.86 17.60
N GLY A 10 27.07 7.58 16.85
CA GLY A 10 26.90 9.01 16.56
C GLY A 10 25.76 9.34 15.58
N LEU A 11 25.19 8.35 14.87
CA LEU A 11 24.10 8.55 13.92
C LEU A 11 22.72 8.50 14.60
N GLY A 12 21.75 9.21 14.01
CA GLY A 12 20.37 9.22 14.51
C GLY A 12 19.66 7.87 14.31
N GLU A 13 18.66 7.60 15.14
CA GLU A 13 17.79 6.44 14.95
C GLU A 13 16.85 6.66 13.75
N TYR A 14 16.57 5.58 13.01
CA TYR A 14 15.62 5.65 11.90
C TYR A 14 14.19 5.87 12.45
N PRO A 15 13.47 6.93 12.01
CA PRO A 15 12.15 7.31 12.56
C PRO A 15 11.06 6.24 12.33
N GLY A 16 11.31 5.28 11.44
CA GLY A 16 10.44 4.14 11.18
C GLY A 16 9.62 4.29 9.91
N ALA A 17 9.33 3.15 9.27
CA ALA A 17 8.65 3.11 7.98
C ALA A 17 7.25 3.74 7.99
N MET A 18 6.57 3.76 9.15
CA MET A 18 5.23 4.34 9.28
C MET A 18 5.21 5.84 8.91
N VAL A 19 6.26 6.58 9.28
CA VAL A 19 6.35 8.02 9.00
C VAL A 19 6.55 8.26 7.50
N GLU A 20 7.45 7.49 6.88
CA GLU A 20 7.70 7.56 5.43
C GLU A 20 6.44 7.19 4.63
N TYR A 21 5.70 6.15 5.05
CA TYR A 21 4.43 5.79 4.42
C TYR A 21 3.36 6.88 4.58
N ALA A 22 3.31 7.55 5.72
CA ALA A 22 2.37 8.65 5.94
C ALA A 22 2.65 9.83 4.99
N GLU A 23 3.92 10.15 4.74
CA GLU A 23 4.31 11.17 3.77
C GLU A 23 3.83 10.82 2.36
N MET A 24 4.06 9.57 1.94
CA MET A 24 3.59 9.07 0.64
C MET A 24 2.06 9.07 0.53
N LEU A 25 1.34 8.75 1.62
CA LEU A 25 -0.12 8.81 1.66
C LEU A 25 -0.66 10.23 1.51
N VAL A 26 -0.03 11.21 2.15
CA VAL A 26 -0.44 12.62 2.02
C VAL A 26 -0.28 13.07 0.57
N GLN A 27 0.82 12.70 -0.08
CA GLN A 27 1.04 12.99 -1.50
C GLN A 27 -0.01 12.31 -2.39
N LEU A 28 -0.35 11.04 -2.12
CA LEU A 28 -1.44 10.36 -2.82
C LEU A 28 -2.78 11.07 -2.61
N GLY A 29 -3.10 11.47 -1.38
CA GLY A 29 -4.34 12.16 -1.03
C GLY A 29 -4.51 13.47 -1.79
N TYR A 30 -3.43 14.24 -1.98
CA TYR A 30 -3.48 15.42 -2.83
C TYR A 30 -3.91 15.08 -4.26
N ILE A 31 -3.27 14.08 -4.86
CA ILE A 31 -3.53 13.65 -6.25
C ILE A 31 -4.97 13.13 -6.39
N THR A 32 -5.42 12.28 -5.48
CA THR A 32 -6.72 11.62 -5.60
C THR A 32 -7.89 12.55 -5.27
N ILE A 33 -7.76 13.42 -4.28
CA ILE A 33 -8.86 14.28 -3.82
C ILE A 33 -8.99 15.55 -4.69
N PHE A 34 -7.86 16.11 -5.13
CA PHE A 34 -7.80 17.40 -5.83
C PHE A 34 -7.31 17.31 -7.28
N GLY A 35 -7.17 16.09 -7.82
CA GLY A 35 -6.66 15.87 -9.19
C GLY A 35 -7.43 16.63 -10.28
N ALA A 36 -8.76 16.75 -10.18
CA ALA A 36 -9.55 17.50 -11.16
C ALA A 36 -9.30 19.02 -11.11
N ALA A 37 -8.85 19.56 -9.97
CA ALA A 37 -8.55 20.99 -9.84
C ALA A 37 -7.17 21.35 -10.40
N PHE A 38 -6.19 20.45 -10.32
CA PHE A 38 -4.84 20.68 -10.83
C PHE A 38 -4.28 19.43 -11.56
N PRO A 39 -4.36 19.39 -12.90
CA PRO A 39 -4.04 18.19 -13.67
C PRO A 39 -2.55 17.80 -13.67
N PHE A 40 -1.65 18.73 -13.36
CA PHE A 40 -0.21 18.47 -13.29
C PHE A 40 0.26 17.86 -11.96
N MET A 41 -0.65 17.69 -11.00
CA MET A 41 -0.29 17.18 -9.67
C MET A 41 0.39 15.80 -9.74
N ALA A 42 -0.12 14.91 -10.61
CA ALA A 42 0.47 13.59 -10.80
C ALA A 42 1.90 13.64 -11.38
N ALA A 43 2.19 14.61 -12.26
CA ALA A 43 3.53 14.78 -12.82
C ALA A 43 4.51 15.32 -11.77
N LEU A 44 4.09 16.28 -10.94
CA LEU A 44 4.91 16.78 -9.83
C LEU A 44 5.17 15.69 -8.79
N ALA A 45 4.14 14.90 -8.46
CA ALA A 45 4.27 13.76 -7.58
C ALA A 45 5.25 12.70 -8.11
N LEU A 46 5.22 12.42 -9.42
CA LEU A 46 6.17 11.50 -10.04
C LEU A 46 7.61 12.03 -9.93
N LEU A 47 7.83 13.32 -10.20
CA LEU A 47 9.14 13.93 -10.03
C LEU A 47 9.61 13.88 -8.58
N ASN A 48 8.69 14.13 -7.62
CA ASN A 48 9.00 14.02 -6.21
C ASN A 48 9.43 12.61 -5.84
N ASN A 49 8.66 11.59 -6.23
CA ASN A 49 8.96 10.18 -5.95
C ASN A 49 10.29 9.72 -6.55
N LEU A 50 10.69 10.24 -7.72
CA LEU A 50 11.98 9.91 -8.33
C LEU A 50 13.17 10.44 -7.51
N VAL A 51 13.03 11.62 -6.94
CA VAL A 51 14.03 12.20 -6.03
C VAL A 51 14.00 11.46 -4.69
N GLU A 52 12.80 11.22 -4.15
CA GLU A 52 12.59 10.64 -2.83
C GLU A 52 13.22 9.25 -2.70
N ILE A 53 13.11 8.39 -3.73
CA ILE A 53 13.78 7.08 -3.73
C ILE A 53 15.29 7.19 -3.45
N ARG A 54 15.93 8.26 -3.94
CA ARG A 54 17.37 8.50 -3.72
C ARG A 54 17.64 9.12 -2.35
N VAL A 55 16.77 10.02 -1.91
CA VAL A 55 16.85 10.66 -0.59
C VAL A 55 16.67 9.63 0.52
N ASP A 56 15.68 8.75 0.43
CA ASP A 56 15.44 7.68 1.39
C ASP A 56 16.58 6.64 1.42
N ALA A 57 17.12 6.29 0.25
CA ALA A 57 18.29 5.43 0.19
C ALA A 57 19.49 6.08 0.89
N TYR A 58 19.72 7.37 0.68
CA TYR A 58 20.78 8.10 1.35
C TYR A 58 20.54 8.22 2.87
N LYS A 59 19.30 8.46 3.29
CA LYS A 59 18.86 8.50 4.69
C LYS A 59 19.24 7.21 5.42
N LEU A 60 18.93 6.06 4.82
CA LEU A 60 19.24 4.74 5.39
C LEU A 60 20.73 4.37 5.35
N LEU A 61 21.49 4.86 4.35
CA LEU A 61 22.89 4.49 4.17
C LEU A 61 23.87 5.39 4.91
N ALA A 62 23.55 6.67 5.09
CA ALA A 62 24.50 7.69 5.54
C ALA A 62 24.02 8.50 6.76
N LEU A 63 22.71 8.58 7.03
CA LEU A 63 22.17 9.48 8.06
C LEU A 63 21.62 8.74 9.29
N CYS A 64 21.14 7.51 9.10
CA CYS A 64 20.55 6.71 10.17
C CYS A 64 21.44 5.53 10.55
N ARG A 65 21.43 5.19 11.84
CA ARG A 65 21.93 3.91 12.32
C ARG A 65 21.11 2.78 11.70
N ARG A 66 21.78 1.66 11.38
CA ARG A 66 21.14 0.46 10.83
C ARG A 66 19.95 0.03 11.71
N PRO A 67 18.71 0.07 11.18
CA PRO A 67 17.54 -0.37 11.94
C PRO A 67 17.54 -1.91 12.10
N PRO A 68 16.96 -2.42 13.20
CA PRO A 68 16.76 -3.86 13.35
C PRO A 68 15.80 -4.38 12.28
N HIS A 69 16.05 -5.61 11.83
CA HIS A 69 15.18 -6.24 10.85
C HIS A 69 13.81 -6.52 11.45
N LYS A 70 12.74 -6.28 10.68
CA LYS A 70 11.36 -6.61 11.05
C LYS A 70 10.71 -7.28 9.85
N SER A 71 10.21 -8.50 10.04
CA SER A 71 9.45 -9.22 9.01
C SER A 71 8.04 -8.63 8.90
N ALA A 72 7.57 -8.39 7.68
CA ALA A 72 6.22 -7.94 7.39
C ALA A 72 5.67 -8.71 6.19
N GLN A 73 4.41 -9.12 6.26
CA GLN A 73 3.72 -9.83 5.18
C GLN A 73 3.09 -8.86 4.18
N ASP A 74 2.65 -7.69 4.65
CA ASP A 74 1.94 -6.67 3.89
C ASP A 74 2.33 -5.26 4.38
N ILE A 75 1.77 -4.24 3.72
CA ILE A 75 1.88 -2.84 4.13
C ILE A 75 0.94 -2.48 5.30
N GLY A 76 0.13 -3.43 5.77
CA GLY A 76 -0.82 -3.27 6.85
C GLY A 76 -1.94 -2.24 6.58
N MET A 77 -2.27 -1.46 7.61
CA MET A 77 -3.38 -0.50 7.63
C MET A 77 -3.34 0.54 6.50
N PHE A 78 -2.17 0.83 5.93
CA PHE A 78 -2.03 1.79 4.85
C PHE A 78 -2.84 1.41 3.61
N GLN A 79 -3.04 0.12 3.35
CA GLN A 79 -3.91 -0.36 2.28
C GLN A 79 -5.35 0.16 2.45
N SER A 80 -5.94 -0.05 3.62
CA SER A 80 -7.29 0.43 3.93
C SER A 80 -7.39 1.95 3.88
N VAL A 81 -6.33 2.67 4.26
CA VAL A 81 -6.31 4.14 4.16
C VAL A 81 -6.31 4.60 2.70
N MET A 82 -5.54 3.95 1.81
CA MET A 82 -5.57 4.26 0.37
C MET A 82 -6.95 3.99 -0.24
N GLU A 83 -7.64 2.94 0.18
CA GLU A 83 -9.01 2.63 -0.26
C GLU A 83 -10.00 3.72 0.17
N VAL A 84 -9.90 4.21 1.40
CA VAL A 84 -10.72 5.34 1.88
C VAL A 84 -10.39 6.61 1.08
N LEU A 85 -9.11 6.93 0.88
CA LEU A 85 -8.69 8.13 0.14
C LEU A 85 -9.15 8.11 -1.33
N THR A 86 -9.08 6.96 -1.99
CA THR A 86 -9.54 6.81 -3.38
C THR A 86 -11.06 6.93 -3.47
N THR A 87 -11.80 6.38 -2.51
CA THR A 87 -13.26 6.51 -2.44
C THR A 87 -13.67 7.97 -2.20
N LEU A 88 -13.03 8.64 -1.24
CA LEU A 88 -13.24 10.08 -1.01
C LEU A 88 -12.88 10.92 -2.24
N GLY A 89 -11.83 10.52 -2.97
CA GLY A 89 -11.43 11.18 -4.21
C GLY A 89 -12.53 11.16 -5.28
N ILE A 90 -13.28 10.07 -5.42
CA ILE A 90 -14.43 10.03 -6.33
C ILE A 90 -15.47 11.07 -5.93
N MET A 91 -15.85 11.09 -4.65
CA MET A 91 -16.83 12.04 -4.10
C MET A 91 -16.42 13.49 -4.35
N THR A 92 -15.17 13.85 -4.02
CA THR A 92 -14.70 15.23 -4.11
C THR A 92 -14.52 15.67 -5.56
N ASN A 93 -14.00 14.83 -6.45
CA ASN A 93 -13.84 15.20 -7.86
C ASN A 93 -15.21 15.32 -8.56
N CYS A 94 -16.18 14.46 -8.24
CA CYS A 94 -17.56 14.61 -8.71
C CYS A 94 -18.16 15.94 -8.26
N ALA A 95 -17.97 16.33 -6.99
CA ALA A 95 -18.43 17.61 -6.48
C ALA A 95 -17.68 18.81 -7.12
N LEU A 96 -16.37 18.71 -7.34
CA LEU A 96 -15.56 19.76 -7.98
C LEU A 96 -16.02 20.01 -9.43
N VAL A 97 -16.12 18.96 -10.24
CA VAL A 97 -16.64 19.08 -11.61
C VAL A 97 -18.09 19.52 -11.58
N GLY A 98 -18.85 18.95 -10.65
CA GLY A 98 -20.26 19.14 -10.47
C GLY A 98 -20.65 20.56 -10.12
N PHE A 99 -19.95 21.24 -9.21
CA PHE A 99 -20.35 22.54 -8.66
C PHE A 99 -19.36 23.68 -8.96
N VAL A 100 -18.06 23.38 -9.00
CA VAL A 100 -17.01 24.39 -9.16
C VAL A 100 -16.63 24.61 -10.62
N SER A 101 -16.59 23.55 -11.42
CA SER A 101 -16.20 23.67 -12.83
C SER A 101 -17.27 24.36 -13.68
N HIS A 102 -16.82 25.23 -14.59
CA HIS A 102 -17.66 25.81 -15.64
C HIS A 102 -17.91 24.85 -16.81
N GLY A 103 -17.21 23.72 -16.87
CA GLY A 103 -17.33 22.77 -17.99
C GLY A 103 -18.76 22.26 -18.18
N LEU A 104 -19.45 21.94 -17.09
CA LEU A 104 -20.81 21.41 -17.17
C LEU A 104 -21.82 22.45 -17.68
N ALA A 105 -21.66 23.72 -17.28
CA ALA A 105 -22.46 24.83 -17.79
C ALA A 105 -22.12 25.17 -19.25
N PHE A 106 -20.90 24.91 -19.70
CA PHE A 106 -20.50 25.11 -21.09
C PHE A 106 -21.11 24.06 -22.03
N TYR A 107 -21.07 22.78 -21.65
CA TYR A 107 -21.65 21.71 -22.47
C TYR A 107 -23.19 21.65 -22.40
N PHE A 108 -23.78 22.02 -21.26
CA PHE A 108 -25.23 22.00 -21.02
C PHE A 108 -25.69 23.36 -20.46
N PRO A 109 -25.83 24.40 -21.30
CA PRO A 109 -26.12 25.76 -20.84
C PRO A 109 -27.52 25.94 -20.26
N ASP A 110 -28.49 25.14 -20.68
CA ASP A 110 -29.89 25.24 -20.24
C ASP A 110 -30.20 24.41 -18.97
N MET A 111 -29.19 23.79 -18.36
CA MET A 111 -29.40 22.87 -17.25
C MET A 111 -29.74 23.61 -15.95
N THR A 112 -30.85 23.22 -15.32
CA THR A 112 -31.29 23.83 -14.06
C THR A 112 -30.39 23.41 -12.88
N PRO A 113 -30.34 24.20 -11.79
CA PRO A 113 -29.56 23.82 -10.60
C PRO A 113 -29.98 22.46 -10.00
N THR A 114 -31.25 22.09 -10.11
CA THR A 114 -31.78 20.83 -9.60
C THR A 114 -31.31 19.65 -10.45
N GLU A 115 -31.37 19.76 -11.78
CA GLU A 115 -30.85 18.74 -12.71
C GLU A 115 -29.35 18.54 -12.55
N ARG A 116 -28.61 19.62 -12.26
CA ARG A 116 -27.18 19.57 -11.97
C ARG A 116 -26.86 18.68 -10.77
N VAL A 117 -27.60 18.84 -9.67
CA VAL A 117 -27.41 18.02 -8.46
C VAL A 117 -27.70 16.55 -8.75
N TRP A 118 -28.82 16.24 -9.42
CA TRP A 118 -29.15 14.86 -9.78
C TRP A 118 -28.11 14.22 -10.70
N THR A 119 -27.58 14.98 -11.66
CA THR A 119 -26.51 14.52 -12.55
C THR A 119 -25.24 14.17 -11.78
N VAL A 120 -24.83 15.02 -10.82
CA VAL A 120 -23.66 14.75 -9.96
C VAL A 120 -23.88 13.49 -9.13
N ILE A 121 -25.04 13.34 -8.48
CA ILE A 121 -25.37 12.16 -7.67
C ILE A 121 -25.34 10.89 -8.54
N LEU A 122 -25.92 10.94 -9.75
CA LEU A 122 -25.94 9.80 -10.66
C LEU A 122 -24.52 9.43 -11.14
N CYS A 123 -23.70 10.43 -11.51
CA CYS A 123 -22.31 10.21 -11.89
C CYS A 123 -21.47 9.64 -10.73
N GLU A 124 -21.63 10.19 -9.53
CA GLU A 124 -20.93 9.73 -8.32
C GLU A 124 -21.26 8.26 -8.00
N ASN A 125 -22.56 7.93 -7.92
CA ASN A 125 -23.00 6.54 -7.66
C ASN A 125 -22.55 5.60 -8.79
N GLY A 126 -22.57 6.05 -10.05
CA GLY A 126 -22.06 5.28 -11.18
C GLY A 126 -20.57 4.99 -11.07
N LEU A 127 -19.75 5.97 -10.69
CA LEU A 127 -18.30 5.80 -10.51
C LEU A 127 -17.96 4.95 -9.28
N LEU A 128 -18.72 5.06 -8.19
CA LEU A 128 -18.57 4.20 -7.01
C LEU A 128 -18.91 2.73 -7.34
N LEU A 129 -20.00 2.50 -8.08
CA LEU A 129 -20.34 1.16 -8.57
C LEU A 129 -19.26 0.62 -9.49
N PHE A 130 -18.75 1.45 -10.39
CA PHE A 130 -17.66 1.05 -11.29
C PHE A 130 -16.38 0.70 -10.52
N LYS A 131 -16.00 1.50 -9.52
CA LYS A 131 -14.90 1.17 -8.60
C LYS A 131 -15.13 -0.19 -7.93
N ALA A 132 -16.30 -0.41 -7.34
CA ALA A 132 -16.62 -1.67 -6.68
C ALA A 132 -16.58 -2.88 -7.64
N MET A 133 -16.99 -2.69 -8.90
CA MET A 133 -16.85 -3.71 -9.93
C MET A 133 -15.39 -4.03 -10.26
N LEU A 134 -14.54 -3.01 -10.38
CA LEU A 134 -13.10 -3.19 -10.62
C LEU A 134 -12.43 -3.90 -9.44
N ASP A 135 -12.72 -3.45 -8.22
CA ASP A 135 -12.17 -4.04 -6.99
C ASP A 135 -12.62 -5.52 -6.85
N GLY A 136 -13.84 -5.86 -7.27
CA GLY A 136 -14.30 -7.26 -7.30
C GLY A 136 -13.81 -8.11 -8.47
N SER A 137 -13.24 -7.50 -9.52
CA SER A 137 -12.77 -8.19 -10.73
C SER A 137 -11.26 -8.48 -10.70
N LEU A 138 -10.52 -7.80 -9.84
CA LEU A 138 -9.08 -7.97 -9.70
C LEU A 138 -8.78 -8.94 -8.55
N ASP A 139 -8.13 -10.06 -8.88
CA ASP A 139 -7.63 -10.97 -7.86
C ASP A 139 -6.42 -10.33 -7.13
N ASP A 140 -6.48 -10.27 -5.80
CA ASP A 140 -5.39 -9.72 -4.96
C ASP A 140 -4.08 -10.50 -5.08
N ALA A 141 -4.17 -11.78 -5.47
CA ALA A 141 -3.02 -12.67 -5.58
C ALA A 141 -2.54 -12.79 -7.02
N CYS A 142 -1.28 -12.42 -7.25
CA CYS A 142 -0.61 -12.68 -8.52
C CYS A 142 -0.52 -14.21 -8.76
N ALA A 143 -1.19 -14.71 -9.80
CA ALA A 143 -1.25 -16.15 -10.13
C ALA A 143 0.11 -16.90 -10.09
N PRO A 144 1.24 -16.37 -10.61
CA PRO A 144 2.54 -17.03 -10.47
C PRO A 144 3.06 -17.07 -9.02
N ALA A 145 2.78 -16.05 -8.21
CA ALA A 145 3.16 -16.03 -6.79
C ALA A 145 2.35 -17.07 -6.00
N ASP A 146 1.04 -17.19 -6.25
CA ASP A 146 0.19 -18.21 -5.62
C ASP A 146 0.64 -19.62 -6.01
N LYS A 147 0.94 -19.86 -7.30
CA LYS A 147 1.50 -21.16 -7.75
C LYS A 147 2.82 -21.50 -7.06
N ALA A 148 3.74 -20.53 -6.96
CA ALA A 148 5.01 -20.73 -6.29
C ALA A 148 4.84 -21.00 -4.79
N TYR A 149 3.92 -20.29 -4.13
CA TYR A 149 3.57 -20.50 -2.73
C TYR A 149 2.99 -21.90 -2.50
N ARG A 150 2.00 -22.31 -3.30
CA ARG A 150 1.41 -23.66 -3.23
C ARG A 150 2.43 -24.76 -3.45
N LEU A 151 3.37 -24.57 -4.38
CA LEU A 151 4.45 -25.54 -4.61
C LEU A 151 5.37 -25.64 -3.40
N ARG A 152 5.76 -24.52 -2.77
CA ARG A 152 6.54 -24.55 -1.53
C ARG A 152 5.80 -25.26 -0.41
N CYS A 153 4.50 -25.00 -0.24
CA CYS A 153 3.67 -25.69 0.74
C CYS A 153 3.58 -27.20 0.45
N PHE A 154 3.43 -27.60 -0.81
CA PHE A 154 3.40 -29.01 -1.21
C PHE A 154 4.73 -29.72 -0.92
N VAL A 155 5.86 -29.14 -1.34
CA VAL A 155 7.20 -29.69 -1.07
C VAL A 155 7.46 -29.77 0.43
N ARG A 156 7.13 -28.72 1.19
CA ARG A 156 7.22 -28.70 2.66
C ARG A 156 6.42 -29.84 3.27
N ASN A 157 5.16 -30.01 2.90
CA ASN A 157 4.30 -31.04 3.47
C ASN A 157 4.78 -32.46 3.12
N LYS A 158 5.34 -32.65 1.92
CA LYS A 158 5.93 -33.93 1.51
C LYS A 158 7.20 -34.24 2.30
N LEU A 159 8.07 -33.26 2.51
CA LEU A 159 9.26 -33.41 3.34
C LEU A 159 8.90 -33.70 4.80
N LEU A 160 7.92 -32.99 5.35
CA LEU A 160 7.44 -33.23 6.72
C LEU A 160 6.88 -34.64 6.88
N SER A 161 6.11 -35.15 5.90
CA SER A 161 5.59 -36.52 5.98
C SER A 161 6.68 -37.58 5.85
N GLU A 162 7.72 -37.34 5.04
CA GLU A 162 8.89 -38.24 4.97
C GLU A 162 9.71 -38.20 6.27
N VAL A 163 9.92 -37.03 6.87
CA VAL A 163 10.63 -36.89 8.15
C VAL A 163 9.85 -37.53 9.30
N ASP A 164 8.52 -37.35 9.36
CA ASP A 164 7.68 -37.99 10.37
C ASP A 164 7.63 -39.51 10.18
N PHE A 165 7.69 -40.02 8.94
CA PHE A 165 7.83 -41.46 8.67
C PHE A 165 9.19 -42.02 9.13
N LEU A 166 10.26 -41.24 8.98
CA LEU A 166 11.60 -41.61 9.40
C LEU A 166 11.85 -41.43 10.91
N ARG A 167 10.88 -40.87 11.66
CA ARG A 167 11.03 -40.66 13.11
C ARG A 167 10.95 -42.00 13.85
N PRO A 168 11.96 -42.37 14.65
CA PRO A 168 11.83 -43.49 15.59
C PRO A 168 10.69 -43.20 16.57
N ARG A 169 9.83 -44.17 16.86
CA ARG A 169 8.75 -44.03 17.86
C ARG A 169 9.37 -43.76 19.24
N GLY A 170 9.51 -42.49 19.63
CA GLY A 170 10.03 -42.14 20.96
C GLY A 170 10.39 -40.67 21.19
N ASP A 171 10.81 -39.92 20.17
CA ASP A 171 11.38 -38.58 20.42
C ASP A 171 10.38 -37.42 20.26
N LYS A 172 10.41 -36.53 21.25
CA LYS A 172 9.55 -35.34 21.38
C LYS A 172 9.76 -34.36 20.23
N GLN A 173 8.69 -33.67 19.88
CA GLN A 173 8.56 -32.70 18.80
C GLN A 173 9.48 -31.49 19.05
N LEU A 174 10.50 -31.30 18.20
CA LEU A 174 11.56 -30.33 18.48
C LEU A 174 11.28 -28.89 18.01
N TYR A 175 10.26 -28.63 17.19
CA TYR A 175 10.04 -27.29 16.61
C TYR A 175 8.58 -27.02 16.20
N THR A 176 7.69 -26.82 17.17
CA THR A 176 6.41 -26.13 16.91
C THR A 176 6.14 -25.17 18.06
N SER A 177 5.88 -23.89 17.77
CA SER A 177 5.12 -23.08 18.72
C SER A 177 3.75 -23.76 18.92
N GLU A 178 3.05 -23.44 20.01
CA GLU A 178 1.70 -23.97 20.28
C GLU A 178 0.69 -23.67 19.15
N SER A 179 1.01 -22.79 18.19
CA SER A 179 0.22 -22.48 16.99
C SER A 179 0.59 -23.28 15.74
N GLY A 180 1.67 -24.07 15.75
CA GLY A 180 2.12 -24.84 14.58
C GLY A 180 2.89 -24.02 13.53
N ASP A 181 3.26 -22.79 13.84
CA ASP A 181 4.05 -21.93 12.96
C ASP A 181 5.57 -22.12 13.19
N PRO A 182 6.40 -21.98 12.14
CA PRO A 182 7.85 -22.11 12.27
C PRO A 182 8.46 -20.99 13.12
N TYR A 183 9.35 -21.38 14.05
CA TYR A 183 10.16 -20.48 14.88
C TYR A 183 11.17 -19.74 13.99
N TYR A 184 10.96 -18.43 13.77
CA TYR A 184 12.01 -17.55 13.25
C TYR A 184 12.80 -17.09 14.47
N GLY A 185 14.02 -17.61 14.65
CA GLY A 185 14.87 -17.27 15.79
C GLY A 185 15.05 -15.75 15.95
N ASP A 186 15.19 -15.34 17.21
CA ASP A 186 15.36 -13.97 17.70
C ASP A 186 16.56 -13.23 17.08
#